data_AF-A0A7S3KCB1-F1
#
_entry.id   AF-A0A7S3KCB1-F1
#
_cell.length_a   1.000
_cell.length_b   1.000
_cell.length_c   1.000
_cell.angle_alpha   90.00
_cell.angle_beta   90.00
_cell.angle_gamma   90.00
#
_symmetry.space_group_name_H-M   'P 1'
#
loop_
_entity.id
_entity.type
_entity.pdbx_description
1 polymer ?
#
loop_
_entity_poly.entity_id
_entity_poly.type
_entity_poly.pdbx_seq_one_letter_code
_entity_poly.pdbx_strand_id
1 'polypeptide(L)'
;VDFFLAVTQFLFVTAYIGFISGSVNNILVNTFKTDPINVWIIGAVCFVIYTPLCWVRKIEKFAFFHIFADIAIAIGLIVIMIYGTKNAVNNGFASDVELINNKTFLTAIGLAAYTFEGVGLIVPVMETTSRPDIYPHILSGVILLITFIYLFFGNWLYFSYGKDKVAENPLITDMLPADEIPIVIVDIVWIINLILTFPLVLHPC
;
A
#
# COMPACT_ATOMS: atom_id res chain seq x y z
N VAL A 1 -21.61 7.17 14.32
CA VAL A 1 -20.91 6.14 13.52
C VAL A 1 -20.43 6.76 12.22
N ASP A 2 -21.31 7.44 11.49
CA ASP A 2 -21.03 8.05 10.18
C ASP A 2 -19.91 9.12 10.18
N PHE A 3 -19.81 9.94 11.23
CA PHE A 3 -18.72 10.91 11.34
C PHE A 3 -17.35 10.23 11.43
N PHE A 4 -17.21 9.20 12.26
CA PHE A 4 -15.95 8.46 12.39
C PHE A 4 -15.63 7.70 11.11
N LEU A 5 -16.64 7.15 10.45
CA LEU A 5 -16.48 6.52 9.14
C LEU A 5 -15.95 7.54 8.12
N ALA A 6 -16.58 8.71 8.00
CA ALA A 6 -16.14 9.77 7.09
C ALA A 6 -14.68 10.22 7.37
N VAL A 7 -14.31 10.34 8.66
CA VAL A 7 -12.93 10.66 9.05
C VAL A 7 -11.97 9.55 8.64
N THR A 8 -12.29 8.28 8.89
CA THR A 8 -11.43 7.16 8.48
C THR A 8 -11.25 7.09 6.96
N GLN A 9 -12.33 7.26 6.21
CA GLN A 9 -12.31 7.29 4.75
C GLN A 9 -11.45 8.43 4.22
N PHE A 10 -11.59 9.63 4.78
CA PHE A 10 -10.74 10.77 4.43
C PHE A 10 -9.24 10.51 4.72
N LEU A 11 -8.93 9.88 5.86
CA LEU A 11 -7.55 9.54 6.23
C LEU A 11 -6.94 8.52 5.25
N PHE A 12 -7.70 7.50 4.85
CA PHE A 12 -7.22 6.50 3.89
C PHE A 12 -6.98 7.09 2.50
N VAL A 13 -7.89 7.93 2.02
CA VAL A 13 -7.71 8.66 0.76
C VAL A 13 -6.47 9.55 0.80
N THR A 14 -6.23 10.21 1.93
CA THR A 14 -5.03 11.05 2.12
C THR A 14 -3.76 10.19 2.04
N ALA A 15 -3.76 8.99 2.63
CA ALA A 15 -2.66 8.05 2.52
C ALA A 15 -2.43 7.62 1.05
N TYR A 16 -3.50 7.34 0.29
CA TYR A 16 -3.40 6.93 -1.13
C TYR A 16 -2.72 8.03 -1.96
N ILE A 17 -3.11 9.29 -1.76
CA ILE A 17 -2.49 10.43 -2.43
C ILE A 17 -1.00 10.56 -2.03
N GLY A 18 -0.66 10.32 -0.76
CA GLY A 18 0.72 10.30 -0.29
C GLY A 18 1.57 9.25 -1.01
N PHE A 19 1.08 8.00 -1.11
CA PHE A 19 1.74 6.93 -1.83
C PHE A 19 1.88 7.23 -3.33
N ILE A 20 0.81 7.68 -3.99
CA ILE A 20 0.85 8.06 -5.40
C ILE A 20 1.86 9.18 -5.62
N SER A 21 1.89 10.17 -4.73
CA SER A 21 2.86 11.26 -4.80
C SER A 21 4.30 10.78 -4.66
N GLY A 22 4.57 9.83 -3.77
CA GLY A 22 5.88 9.20 -3.62
C GLY A 22 6.31 8.50 -4.90
N SER A 23 5.50 7.56 -5.40
CA SER A 23 5.80 6.80 -6.63
C SER A 23 5.92 7.68 -7.88
N VAL A 24 5.07 8.71 -8.04
CA VAL A 24 5.17 9.64 -9.18
C VAL A 24 6.48 10.43 -9.12
N ASN A 25 6.83 10.99 -7.95
CA ASN A 25 8.08 11.74 -7.81
C ASN A 25 9.30 10.84 -7.96
N ASN A 26 9.22 9.59 -7.50
CA ASN A 26 10.26 8.59 -7.69
C ASN A 26 10.56 8.37 -9.19
N ILE A 27 9.51 8.18 -9.99
CA ILE A 27 9.63 8.02 -11.45
C ILE A 27 10.16 9.30 -12.12
N LEU A 28 9.62 10.47 -11.77
CA LEU A 28 10.01 11.75 -12.38
C LEU A 28 11.49 12.08 -12.13
N VAL A 29 11.94 11.98 -10.88
CA VAL A 29 13.31 12.32 -10.50
C VAL A 29 14.30 11.28 -11.03
N ASN A 30 13.98 9.99 -10.91
CA ASN A 30 14.96 8.95 -11.19
C ASN A 30 14.99 8.49 -12.64
N THR A 31 13.84 8.44 -13.32
CA THR A 31 13.73 8.03 -14.72
C THR A 31 13.80 9.22 -15.67
N PHE A 32 13.00 10.27 -15.43
CA PHE A 32 12.90 11.42 -16.33
C PHE A 32 13.89 12.55 -16.01
N LYS A 33 14.60 12.47 -14.87
CA LYS A 33 15.57 13.48 -14.40
C LYS A 33 14.96 14.89 -14.30
N THR A 34 13.69 14.96 -13.89
CA THR A 34 12.95 16.21 -13.69
C THR A 34 12.76 16.54 -12.22
N ASP A 35 12.51 17.80 -11.91
CA ASP A 35 12.22 18.23 -10.54
C ASP A 35 10.93 17.57 -10.00
N PRO A 36 10.87 17.27 -8.69
CA PRO A 36 9.69 16.69 -8.07
C PRO A 36 8.51 17.67 -8.12
N ILE A 37 7.32 17.11 -8.30
CA ILE A 37 6.07 17.87 -8.28
C ILE A 37 5.58 17.97 -6.84
N ASN A 38 5.04 19.15 -6.51
CA ASN A 38 4.43 19.39 -5.21
C ASN A 38 3.23 18.45 -4.98
N VAL A 39 3.18 17.81 -3.81
CA VAL A 39 2.09 16.91 -3.39
C VAL A 39 0.70 17.52 -3.55
N TRP A 40 0.53 18.83 -3.39
CA TRP A 40 -0.75 19.52 -3.57
C TRP A 40 -1.24 19.47 -5.02
N ILE A 41 -0.32 19.57 -5.99
CA ILE A 41 -0.65 19.48 -7.42
C ILE A 41 -1.05 18.05 -7.76
N ILE A 42 -0.29 17.06 -7.26
CA ILE A 42 -0.62 15.63 -7.45
C ILE A 42 -1.98 15.31 -6.82
N GLY A 43 -2.25 15.84 -5.62
CA GLY A 43 -3.54 15.69 -4.95
C GLY A 43 -4.69 16.30 -5.75
N ALA A 44 -4.50 17.47 -6.36
CA ALA A 44 -5.50 18.08 -7.23
C ALA A 44 -5.78 17.22 -8.48
N VAL A 45 -4.75 16.64 -9.09
CA VAL A 45 -4.90 15.69 -10.21
C VAL A 45 -5.65 14.43 -9.77
N CYS A 46 -5.28 13.85 -8.62
CA CYS A 46 -5.96 12.69 -8.06
C CYS A 46 -7.44 13.00 -7.82
N PHE A 47 -7.76 14.17 -7.25
CA PHE A 47 -9.15 14.60 -7.04
C PHE A 47 -9.97 14.66 -8.34
N VAL A 48 -9.39 15.21 -9.41
CA VAL A 48 -10.03 15.26 -10.74
C VAL A 48 -10.26 13.85 -11.31
N ILE A 49 -9.33 12.91 -11.08
CA ILE A 49 -9.44 11.51 -11.53
C ILE A 49 -10.47 10.74 -10.68
N TYR A 50 -10.46 10.96 -9.37
CA TYR A 50 -11.29 10.27 -8.39
C TYR A 50 -12.76 10.67 -8.47
N THR A 51 -13.06 11.94 -8.77
CA THR A 51 -14.43 12.45 -8.89
C THR A 51 -15.31 11.63 -9.86
N PRO A 52 -14.92 11.40 -11.14
CA PRO A 52 -15.72 10.59 -12.06
C PRO A 52 -15.72 9.10 -11.68
N LEU A 53 -14.66 8.58 -11.05
CA LEU A 53 -14.59 7.20 -10.59
C LEU A 53 -15.62 6.92 -9.48
N CYS A 54 -15.85 7.87 -8.57
CA CYS A 54 -16.90 7.78 -7.54
C CYS A 54 -18.32 7.67 -8.12
N TRP A 55 -18.56 8.16 -9.33
CA TRP A 55 -19.90 8.11 -9.94
C TRP A 55 -20.24 6.72 -10.49
N VAL A 56 -19.26 5.81 -10.56
CA VAL A 56 -19.47 4.44 -11.04
C VAL A 56 -20.11 3.60 -9.93
N ARG A 57 -21.44 3.48 -9.99
CA ARG A 57 -22.23 2.71 -9.00
C ARG A 57 -22.13 1.19 -9.11
N LYS A 58 -21.56 0.65 -10.19
CA LYS A 58 -21.47 -0.81 -10.41
C LYS A 58 -20.04 -1.28 -10.21
N ILE A 59 -19.71 -1.66 -8.97
CA ILE A 59 -18.39 -2.18 -8.58
C ILE A 59 -18.01 -3.46 -9.33
N GLU A 60 -19.01 -4.26 -9.72
CA GLU A 60 -18.81 -5.48 -10.52
C GLU A 60 -18.03 -5.24 -11.81
N LYS A 61 -18.09 -4.02 -12.38
CA LYS A 61 -17.31 -3.65 -13.56
C LYS A 61 -15.80 -3.53 -13.28
N PHE A 62 -15.42 -3.32 -12.02
CA PHE A 62 -14.03 -3.24 -11.59
C PHE A 62 -13.46 -4.59 -11.14
N ALA A 63 -14.30 -5.61 -10.91
CA ALA A 63 -13.87 -6.94 -10.46
C ALA A 63 -12.75 -7.55 -11.33
N PHE A 64 -12.84 -7.41 -12.65
CA PHE A 64 -11.80 -7.86 -13.58
C PHE A 64 -10.46 -7.12 -13.36
N PHE A 65 -10.52 -5.80 -13.15
CA PHE A 65 -9.34 -4.99 -12.90
C PHE A 65 -8.70 -5.32 -11.55
N HIS A 66 -9.49 -5.66 -10.53
CA HIS A 66 -8.96 -6.07 -9.23
C HIS A 66 -8.14 -7.36 -9.28
N ILE A 67 -8.54 -8.35 -10.08
CA ILE A 67 -7.74 -9.58 -10.25
C ILE A 67 -6.36 -9.25 -10.83
N PHE A 68 -6.30 -8.37 -11.84
CA PHE A 68 -5.02 -7.92 -12.38
C PHE A 68 -4.21 -7.16 -11.33
N ALA A 69 -4.88 -6.32 -10.54
CA ALA A 69 -4.30 -5.51 -9.48
C ALA A 69 -3.68 -6.38 -8.37
N ASP A 70 -4.32 -7.49 -7.99
CA ASP A 70 -3.82 -8.45 -7.00
C ASP A 70 -2.57 -9.19 -7.50
N ILE A 71 -2.58 -9.64 -8.76
CA ILE A 71 -1.40 -10.24 -9.40
C ILE A 71 -0.24 -9.24 -9.44
N ALA A 72 -0.55 -8.00 -9.77
CA ALA A 72 0.39 -6.89 -9.78
C ALA A 72 1.04 -6.65 -8.40
N ILE A 73 0.24 -6.60 -7.33
CA ILE A 73 0.75 -6.50 -5.95
C ILE A 73 1.65 -7.69 -5.64
N ALA A 74 1.22 -8.92 -5.96
CA ALA A 74 2.01 -10.11 -5.70
C ALA A 74 3.38 -10.07 -6.40
N ILE A 75 3.43 -9.62 -7.67
CA ILE A 75 4.68 -9.41 -8.40
C ILE A 75 5.52 -8.34 -7.74
N GLY A 76 4.93 -7.20 -7.36
CA GLY A 76 5.63 -6.12 -6.67
C GLY A 76 6.29 -6.57 -5.37
N LEU A 77 5.57 -7.34 -4.55
CA LEU A 77 6.09 -7.93 -3.32
C LEU A 77 7.27 -8.88 -3.58
N ILE A 78 7.17 -9.73 -4.61
CA ILE A 78 8.27 -10.64 -5.00
C ILE A 78 9.50 -9.83 -5.43
N VAL A 79 9.32 -8.80 -6.25
CA VAL A 79 10.41 -7.93 -6.69
C VAL A 79 11.10 -7.29 -5.49
N ILE A 80 10.33 -6.67 -4.57
CA ILE A 80 10.88 -6.05 -3.35
C ILE A 80 11.69 -7.06 -2.54
N MET A 81 11.17 -8.28 -2.34
CA MET A 81 11.87 -9.32 -1.61
C MET A 81 13.17 -9.75 -2.28
N ILE A 82 13.22 -9.81 -3.61
CA ILE A 82 14.44 -10.11 -4.37
C ILE A 82 15.49 -9.02 -4.14
N TYR A 83 15.13 -7.73 -4.24
CA TYR A 83 16.08 -6.64 -4.01
C TYR A 83 16.55 -6.58 -2.56
N GLY A 84 15.65 -6.76 -1.58
CA GLY A 84 16.01 -6.84 -0.18
C GLY A 84 16.97 -8.01 0.10
N THR A 85 16.72 -9.18 -0.49
CA THR A 85 17.60 -10.35 -0.34
C THR A 85 18.95 -10.12 -1.02
N LYS A 86 18.98 -9.55 -2.23
CA LYS A 86 20.23 -9.16 -2.90
C LYS A 86 21.05 -8.20 -2.06
N ASN A 87 20.40 -7.21 -1.43
CA ASN A 87 21.07 -6.27 -0.54
C ASN A 87 21.70 -7.00 0.66
N ALA A 88 20.96 -7.89 1.32
CA ALA A 88 21.46 -8.67 2.45
C ALA A 88 22.61 -9.62 2.06
N VAL A 89 22.56 -10.24 0.88
CA VAL A 89 23.63 -11.14 0.40
C VAL A 89 24.90 -10.36 0.05
N ASN A 90 24.77 -9.20 -0.58
CA ASN A 90 25.93 -8.42 -1.03
C ASN A 90 26.59 -7.63 0.09
N ASN A 91 25.79 -7.10 1.03
CA ASN A 91 26.27 -6.19 2.08
C ASN A 91 26.27 -6.83 3.48
N GLY A 92 25.75 -8.05 3.62
CA GLY A 92 25.45 -8.66 4.92
C GLY A 92 24.12 -8.18 5.50
N PHE A 93 23.65 -8.88 6.53
CA PHE A 93 22.50 -8.41 7.32
C PHE A 93 22.90 -7.18 8.13
N ALA A 94 21.97 -6.25 8.27
CA ALA A 94 22.12 -5.07 9.09
C ALA A 94 22.47 -5.44 10.54
N SER A 95 23.45 -4.77 11.12
CA SER A 95 23.90 -4.99 12.51
C SER A 95 23.27 -4.01 13.50
N ASP A 96 22.63 -2.96 12.98
CA ASP A 96 22.05 -1.81 13.67
C ASP A 96 20.52 -1.94 13.87
N VAL A 97 20.04 -3.17 14.08
CA VAL A 97 18.61 -3.47 14.25
C VAL A 97 18.14 -3.03 15.64
N GLU A 98 17.23 -2.07 15.70
CA GLU A 98 16.56 -1.63 16.93
C GLU A 98 15.11 -2.09 16.97
N LEU A 99 14.68 -2.59 18.13
CA LEU A 99 13.30 -3.06 18.32
C LEU A 99 12.27 -1.91 18.27
N ILE A 100 12.65 -0.72 18.73
CA ILE A 100 11.75 0.44 18.80
C ILE A 100 12.49 1.68 18.32
N ASN A 101 12.02 2.27 17.23
CA ASN A 101 12.50 3.56 16.75
C ASN A 101 11.60 4.69 17.27
N ASN A 102 12.08 5.46 18.25
CA ASN A 102 11.33 6.56 18.84
C ASN A 102 10.95 7.67 17.84
N LYS A 103 11.64 7.80 16.71
CA LYS A 103 11.34 8.83 15.70
C LYS A 103 10.17 8.46 14.80
N THR A 104 10.07 7.20 14.38
CA THR A 104 9.08 6.74 13.40
C THR A 104 8.01 5.82 13.99
N PHE A 105 8.02 5.60 15.31
CA PHE A 105 7.06 4.75 16.01
C PHE A 105 5.59 5.15 15.75
N LEU A 106 5.28 6.45 15.76
CA LEU A 106 3.93 6.93 15.45
C LEU A 106 3.54 6.65 13.99
N THR A 107 4.49 6.80 13.05
CA THR A 107 4.28 6.45 11.65
C THR A 107 3.99 4.96 11.49
N ALA A 108 4.71 4.10 12.23
CA ALA A 108 4.49 2.67 12.22
C ALA A 108 3.09 2.29 12.74
N ILE A 109 2.60 2.94 13.80
CA ILE A 109 1.22 2.74 14.29
C ILE A 109 0.20 3.17 13.22
N GLY A 110 0.42 4.32 12.58
CA GLY A 110 -0.45 4.81 11.51
C GLY A 110 -0.52 3.85 10.31
N LEU A 111 0.63 3.37 9.85
CA LEU A 111 0.73 2.39 8.74
C LEU A 111 0.12 1.03 9.12
N ALA A 112 0.30 0.59 10.37
CA ALA A 112 -0.32 -0.64 10.87
C ALA A 112 -1.85 -0.52 10.91
N ALA A 113 -2.39 0.61 11.36
CA ALA A 113 -3.84 0.85 11.32
C ALA A 113 -4.37 0.92 9.88
N TYR A 114 -3.64 1.59 8.98
CA TYR A 114 -3.96 1.70 7.55
C TYR A 114 -4.04 0.32 6.86
N THR A 115 -3.19 -0.63 7.26
CA THR A 115 -3.20 -1.99 6.70
C THR A 115 -4.54 -2.73 6.92
N PHE A 116 -5.34 -2.31 7.89
CA PHE A 116 -6.67 -2.87 8.17
C PHE A 116 -7.83 -1.97 7.72
N GLU A 117 -7.59 -1.03 6.81
CA GLU A 117 -8.60 -0.16 6.19
C GLU A 117 -9.81 -0.94 5.62
N GLY A 118 -9.56 -2.14 5.06
CA GLY A 118 -10.59 -2.97 4.41
C GLY A 118 -11.68 -3.51 5.34
N VAL A 119 -11.66 -3.19 6.64
CA VAL A 119 -12.65 -3.63 7.63
C VAL A 119 -14.09 -3.27 7.24
N GLY A 120 -14.28 -2.16 6.51
CA GLY A 120 -15.61 -1.72 6.03
C GLY A 120 -16.26 -2.70 5.03
N LEU A 121 -15.47 -3.53 4.36
CA LEU A 121 -15.96 -4.50 3.37
C LEU A 121 -16.37 -5.84 4.00
N ILE A 122 -16.07 -6.07 5.27
CA ILE A 122 -16.32 -7.36 5.93
C ILE A 122 -17.81 -7.71 5.94
N VAL A 123 -18.68 -6.76 6.32
CA VAL A 123 -20.13 -7.00 6.40
C VAL A 123 -20.75 -7.24 5.02
N PRO A 124 -20.54 -6.38 4.00
CA PRO A 124 -21.03 -6.65 2.64
C PRO A 124 -20.56 -7.98 2.05
N VAL A 125 -19.31 -8.38 2.33
CA VAL A 125 -18.78 -9.67 1.87
C VAL A 125 -19.42 -10.84 2.64
N MET A 126 -19.68 -10.69 3.94
CA MET A 126 -20.39 -11.70 4.72
C MET A 126 -21.82 -11.93 4.21
N GLU A 127 -22.54 -10.86 3.87
CA GLU A 127 -23.93 -10.93 3.37
C GLU A 127 -24.05 -11.65 2.01
N THR A 128 -22.98 -11.63 1.22
CA THR A 128 -22.94 -12.29 -0.10
C THR A 128 -22.32 -13.70 -0.05
N THR A 129 -21.81 -14.13 1.11
CA THR A 129 -21.18 -15.44 1.28
C THR A 129 -22.22 -16.55 1.44
N SER A 130 -22.04 -17.69 0.76
CA SER A 130 -22.99 -18.81 0.80
C SER A 130 -23.16 -19.47 2.17
N ARG A 131 -22.16 -19.35 3.06
CA ARG A 131 -22.20 -19.83 4.44
C ARG A 131 -21.75 -18.75 5.44
N PRO A 132 -22.64 -17.84 5.84
CA PRO A 132 -22.31 -16.77 6.80
C PRO A 132 -21.97 -17.30 8.21
N ASP A 133 -22.45 -18.50 8.56
CA ASP A 133 -22.25 -19.15 9.87
C ASP A 133 -20.77 -19.45 10.19
N ILE A 134 -19.99 -19.82 9.17
CA ILE A 134 -18.55 -20.08 9.32
C ILE A 134 -17.67 -18.87 9.00
N TYR A 135 -18.26 -17.79 8.47
CA TYR A 135 -17.52 -16.64 7.99
C TYR A 135 -16.58 -16.04 9.05
N PRO A 136 -16.97 -15.91 10.35
CA PRO A 136 -16.06 -15.41 11.38
C PRO A 136 -14.79 -16.26 11.56
N HIS A 137 -14.90 -17.59 11.42
CA HIS A 137 -13.75 -18.49 11.53
C HIS A 137 -12.79 -18.34 10.35
N ILE A 138 -13.33 -18.20 9.14
CA ILE A 138 -12.53 -17.93 7.93
C ILE A 138 -11.85 -16.58 8.05
N LEU A 139 -12.60 -15.54 8.42
CA LEU A 139 -12.09 -14.19 8.61
C LEU A 139 -10.93 -14.16 9.61
N SER A 140 -11.08 -14.83 10.77
CA SER A 140 -10.01 -14.92 11.77
C SER A 140 -8.75 -15.59 11.20
N GLY A 141 -8.91 -16.68 10.45
CA GLY A 141 -7.79 -17.35 9.78
C GLY A 141 -7.09 -16.44 8.76
N VAL A 142 -7.86 -15.70 7.96
CA VAL A 142 -7.33 -14.74 6.98
C VAL A 142 -6.58 -13.61 7.67
N ILE A 143 -7.14 -13.00 8.72
CA ILE A 143 -6.50 -11.92 9.48
C ILE A 143 -5.17 -12.39 10.09
N LEU A 144 -5.14 -13.60 10.67
CA LEU A 144 -3.91 -14.17 11.22
C LEU A 144 -2.85 -14.40 10.13
N LEU A 145 -3.26 -14.94 8.98
CA LEU A 145 -2.37 -15.19 7.85
C LEU A 145 -1.77 -13.89 7.30
N ILE A 146 -2.58 -12.87 7.02
CA ILE A 146 -2.08 -11.60 6.48
C ILE A 146 -1.19 -10.89 7.50
N THR A 147 -1.52 -10.96 8.80
CA THR A 147 -0.68 -10.39 9.86
C THR A 147 0.68 -11.04 9.88
N PHE A 148 0.74 -12.38 9.77
CA PHE A 148 1.99 -13.11 9.68
C PHE A 148 2.81 -12.69 8.44
N ILE A 149 2.17 -12.55 7.28
CA ILE A 149 2.83 -12.10 6.04
C ILE A 149 3.41 -10.68 6.23
N TYR A 150 2.66 -9.74 6.80
CA TYR A 150 3.14 -8.39 7.05
C TYR A 150 4.33 -8.35 8.01
N LEU A 151 4.27 -9.10 9.11
CA LEU A 151 5.37 -9.21 10.06
C LEU A 151 6.61 -9.84 9.39
N PHE A 152 6.44 -10.91 8.63
CA PHE A 152 7.55 -11.55 7.94
C PHE A 152 8.21 -10.61 6.92
N PHE A 153 7.40 -9.99 6.05
CA PHE A 153 7.87 -9.08 5.02
C PHE A 153 8.58 -7.86 5.62
N GLY A 154 7.95 -7.21 6.60
CA GLY A 154 8.51 -6.04 7.28
C GLY A 154 9.83 -6.35 8.01
N ASN A 155 9.88 -7.46 8.77
CA ASN A 155 11.12 -7.86 9.45
C ASN A 155 12.23 -8.23 8.47
N TRP A 156 11.93 -9.00 7.42
CA TRP A 156 12.93 -9.40 6.43
C TRP A 156 13.63 -8.19 5.81
N LEU A 157 12.84 -7.21 5.37
CA LEU A 157 13.36 -6.00 4.75
C LEU A 157 14.08 -5.09 5.75
N TYR A 158 13.62 -5.06 7.00
CA TYR A 158 14.32 -4.35 8.07
C TYR A 158 15.71 -4.94 8.33
N PHE A 159 15.83 -6.27 8.39
CA PHE A 159 17.12 -6.95 8.50
C PHE A 159 18.01 -6.76 7.27
N SER A 160 17.41 -6.61 6.08
CA SER A 160 18.15 -6.34 4.85
C SER A 160 18.71 -4.92 4.78
N TYR A 161 17.95 -3.90 5.14
CA TYR A 161 18.31 -2.49 4.90
C TYR A 161 18.86 -1.74 6.12
N GLY A 162 18.57 -2.20 7.34
CA GLY A 162 19.03 -1.58 8.58
C GLY A 162 18.20 -0.37 9.02
N LYS A 163 18.56 0.19 10.18
CA LYS A 163 17.77 1.22 10.84
C LYS A 163 17.78 2.53 10.08
N ASP A 164 18.94 2.97 9.62
CA ASP A 164 19.09 4.32 9.07
C ASP A 164 18.30 4.48 7.76
N LYS A 165 18.43 3.54 6.83
CA LYS A 165 17.69 3.56 5.56
C LYS A 165 16.18 3.45 5.74
N VAL A 166 15.74 2.64 6.71
CA VAL A 166 14.32 2.44 7.01
C VAL A 166 13.71 3.61 7.77
N ALA A 167 14.48 4.31 8.59
CA ALA A 167 14.03 5.50 9.29
C ALA A 167 13.84 6.71 8.35
N GLU A 168 14.69 6.84 7.32
CA GLU A 168 14.60 7.93 6.33
C GLU A 168 13.49 7.70 5.30
N ASN A 169 13.22 6.45 4.94
CA ASN A 169 12.28 6.08 3.89
C ASN A 169 11.22 5.13 4.45
N PRO A 170 10.10 5.62 5.01
CA PRO A 170 9.09 4.74 5.59
C PRO A 170 8.42 3.82 4.57
N LEU A 171 8.49 4.15 3.28
CA LEU A 171 8.01 3.31 2.19
C LEU A 171 9.17 2.53 1.59
N ILE A 172 9.06 1.19 1.56
CA ILE A 172 10.15 0.36 1.06
C ILE A 172 10.43 0.56 -0.43
N THR A 173 9.43 0.98 -1.20
CA THR A 173 9.56 1.33 -2.61
C THR A 173 10.58 2.44 -2.84
N ASP A 174 10.69 3.37 -1.90
CA ASP A 174 11.64 4.50 -1.97
C ASP A 174 13.09 4.05 -1.72
N MET A 175 13.30 2.84 -1.20
CA MET A 175 14.63 2.26 -0.97
C MET A 175 15.16 1.45 -2.15
N LEU A 176 14.32 1.20 -3.15
CA LEU A 176 14.69 0.42 -4.32
C LEU A 176 15.43 1.31 -5.34
N PRO A 177 16.32 0.74 -6.16
CA PRO A 177 16.98 1.49 -7.23
C PRO A 177 15.97 1.94 -8.30
N ALA A 178 15.50 3.18 -8.16
CA ALA A 178 14.39 3.75 -8.91
C ALA A 178 14.65 4.00 -10.41
N ASP A 179 15.89 3.79 -10.87
CA ASP A 179 16.28 3.84 -12.27
C ASP A 179 16.10 2.50 -12.99
N GLU A 180 15.93 1.40 -12.26
CA GLU A 180 15.74 0.09 -12.88
C GLU A 180 14.30 -0.10 -13.38
N ILE A 181 14.16 -0.54 -14.63
CA ILE A 181 12.87 -0.76 -15.31
C ILE A 181 11.87 -1.60 -14.48
N PRO A 182 12.26 -2.70 -13.80
CA PRO A 182 11.32 -3.49 -13.01
C PRO A 182 10.68 -2.68 -11.88
N ILE A 183 11.40 -1.73 -11.28
CA ILE A 183 10.91 -0.92 -10.16
C ILE A 183 9.97 0.17 -10.66
N VAL A 184 10.32 0.81 -11.78
CA VAL A 184 9.43 1.77 -12.47
C VAL A 184 8.10 1.11 -12.84
N ILE A 185 8.13 -0.13 -13.35
CA ILE A 185 6.92 -0.88 -13.66
C ILE A 185 6.09 -1.12 -12.40
N VAL A 186 6.73 -1.55 -11.31
CA VAL A 186 6.07 -1.78 -10.01
C VAL A 186 5.41 -0.50 -9.50
N ASP A 187 6.09 0.65 -9.55
CA ASP A 187 5.54 1.94 -9.13
C ASP A 187 4.33 2.36 -9.97
N ILE A 188 4.40 2.24 -11.30
CA ILE A 188 3.27 2.56 -12.19
C ILE A 188 2.07 1.66 -11.88
N VAL A 189 2.34 0.37 -11.71
CA VAL A 189 1.32 -0.63 -11.39
C VAL A 189 0.67 -0.33 -10.03
N TRP A 190 1.45 0.10 -9.03
CA TRP A 190 0.93 0.48 -7.71
C TRP A 190 0.05 1.73 -7.76
N ILE A 191 0.47 2.74 -8.53
CA ILE A 191 -0.33 3.96 -8.75
C ILE A 191 -1.68 3.59 -9.36
N ILE A 192 -1.69 2.76 -10.40
CA ILE A 192 -2.93 2.32 -11.05
C ILE A 192 -3.80 1.52 -10.07
N ASN A 193 -3.21 0.63 -9.28
CA ASN A 193 -3.93 -0.15 -8.28
C ASN A 193 -4.62 0.76 -7.25
N LEU A 194 -3.91 1.74 -6.67
CA LEU A 194 -4.49 2.67 -5.70
C LEU A 194 -5.62 3.51 -6.31
N ILE A 195 -5.49 3.92 -7.57
CA ILE A 195 -6.56 4.65 -8.27
C ILE A 195 -7.81 3.78 -8.45
N LEU A 196 -7.64 2.50 -8.78
CA LEU A 196 -8.74 1.57 -8.98
C LEU A 196 -9.37 1.06 -7.67
N THR A 197 -8.61 1.09 -6.58
CA THR A 197 -9.08 0.68 -5.24
C THR A 197 -9.92 1.76 -4.58
N PHE A 198 -9.69 3.04 -4.91
CA PHE A 198 -10.40 4.17 -4.32
C PHE A 198 -11.96 4.08 -4.37
N PRO A 199 -12.61 3.67 -5.48
CA PRO A 199 -14.06 3.48 -5.49
C PRO A 199 -14.59 2.38 -4.57
N LEU A 200 -13.79 1.34 -4.29
CA LEU A 200 -14.18 0.27 -3.37
C LEU A 200 -14.26 0.76 -1.93
N VAL A 201 -13.26 1.55 -1.55
CA VAL A 201 -13.08 2.10 -0.20
C VAL A 201 -14.23 3.02 0.17
N LEU A 202 -14.68 3.86 -0.77
CA LEU A 202 -15.79 4.79 -0.57
C LEU A 202 -17.17 4.13 -0.60
N HIS A 203 -17.30 2.86 -0.98
CA HIS A 203 -18.59 2.18 -1.01
C HIS A 203 -18.81 1.42 0.32
N PRO A 204 -19.90 1.66 1.10
CA PRO A 204 -21.17 2.28 0.74
C PRO A 204 -21.37 3.62 1.48
N CYS A 205 -20.70 4.69 1.07
CA CYS A 205 -21.14 6.04 1.44
C CYS A 205 -22.34 6.47 0.59
#